data_AF-A0A2H0MJR4-F1
#
_entry.id   AF-A0A2H0MJR4-F1
#
_cell.length_a   1.000
_cell.length_b   1.000
_cell.length_c   1.000
_cell.angle_alpha   90.00
_cell.angle_beta   90.00
_cell.angle_gamma   90.00
#
_symmetry.space_group_name_H-M   'P 1'
#
loop_
_entity.id
_entity.type
_entity.pdbx_description
1 polymer ?
#
loop_
_entity_poly.entity_id
_entity_poly.type
_entity_poly.pdbx_seq_one_letter_code
_entity_poly.pdbx_strand_id
1 'polypeptide(L)'
;MEKAGGDFPSPNLKKYRQAGIGFVVLNLIDLTVWMRFLGMIGSSEWFYVGGGSCLVLLGVLAFYIYRGKRGLVTVLAVIYAGRSVFSMYSLIFWKPFPGVPYGLPALLLTFYVLGRAAWDWP
;
A
#
# COMPACT_ATOMS: atom_id res chain seq x y z
N MET A 1 -35.81 32.56 -3.85
CA MET A 1 -34.50 32.76 -3.20
C MET A 1 -33.82 31.41 -3.10
N GLU A 2 -32.88 31.23 -4.02
CA GLU A 2 -31.99 30.11 -4.21
C GLU A 2 -31.08 29.96 -2.98
N LYS A 3 -31.09 28.79 -2.33
CA LYS A 3 -29.98 28.39 -1.45
C LYS A 3 -29.33 27.17 -2.08
N ALA A 4 -28.17 27.43 -2.65
CA ALA A 4 -27.23 26.46 -3.19
C ALA A 4 -27.04 25.30 -2.20
N GLY A 5 -27.70 24.17 -2.49
CA GLY A 5 -27.26 22.88 -2.02
C GLY A 5 -25.96 22.56 -2.74
N GLY A 6 -24.85 22.99 -2.17
CA GLY A 6 -23.53 22.53 -2.57
C GLY A 6 -23.52 21.01 -2.39
N ASP A 7 -23.71 20.31 -3.50
CA ASP A 7 -23.60 18.86 -3.62
C ASP A 7 -22.13 18.51 -3.32
N PHE A 8 -21.80 18.37 -2.04
CA PHE A 8 -20.50 17.84 -1.66
C PHE A 8 -20.46 16.43 -2.26
N PRO A 9 -19.56 16.15 -3.22
CA PRO A 9 -19.54 14.87 -3.89
C PRO A 9 -19.39 13.81 -2.80
N SER A 10 -20.44 12.98 -2.64
CA SER A 10 -20.40 11.88 -1.69
C SER A 10 -19.08 11.11 -1.96
N PRO A 11 -18.22 10.91 -0.93
CA PRO A 11 -16.94 10.26 -1.15
C PRO A 11 -17.20 8.98 -1.93
N ASN A 12 -16.55 8.81 -3.07
CA ASN A 12 -16.82 7.66 -3.94
C ASN A 12 -16.27 6.40 -3.23
N LEU A 13 -17.08 5.84 -2.33
CA LEU A 13 -16.72 4.77 -1.40
C LEU A 13 -16.23 3.53 -2.15
N LYS A 14 -16.66 3.34 -3.41
CA LYS A 14 -16.16 2.27 -4.28
C LYS A 14 -14.65 2.38 -4.52
N LYS A 15 -14.12 3.58 -4.75
CA LYS A 15 -12.67 3.80 -4.96
C LYS A 15 -11.86 3.47 -3.71
N TYR A 16 -12.34 3.92 -2.54
CA TYR A 16 -11.72 3.59 -1.25
C TYR A 16 -11.81 2.09 -0.92
N ARG A 17 -12.92 1.43 -1.28
CA ARG A 17 -13.08 -0.02 -1.11
C ARG A 17 -12.09 -0.79 -1.97
N GLN A 18 -11.97 -0.41 -3.25
CA GLN A 18 -10.98 -0.97 -4.15
C GLN A 18 -9.57 -0.71 -3.64
N ALA A 19 -9.30 0.48 -3.11
CA ALA A 19 -8.00 0.82 -2.55
C ALA A 19 -7.65 -0.01 -1.31
N GLY A 20 -8.60 -0.26 -0.41
CA GLY A 20 -8.42 -1.10 0.75
C GLY A 20 -8.11 -2.55 0.37
N ILE A 21 -8.87 -3.14 -0.56
CA ILE A 21 -8.62 -4.52 -1.03
C ILE A 21 -7.26 -4.60 -1.73
N GLY A 22 -6.99 -3.69 -2.67
CA GLY A 22 -5.74 -3.66 -3.42
C GLY A 22 -4.54 -3.48 -2.49
N PHE A 23 -4.64 -2.58 -1.51
CA PHE A 23 -3.61 -2.37 -0.49
C PHE A 23 -3.28 -3.67 0.26
N VAL A 24 -4.29 -4.42 0.73
CA VAL A 24 -4.04 -5.68 1.44
C VAL A 24 -3.40 -6.71 0.52
N VAL A 25 -4.00 -6.98 -0.64
CA VAL A 25 -3.52 -8.02 -1.57
C VAL A 25 -2.10 -7.74 -2.03
N LEU A 26 -1.79 -6.51 -2.43
CA LEU A 26 -0.47 -6.15 -2.93
C LEU A 26 0.59 -6.18 -1.82
N ASN A 27 0.25 -5.79 -0.59
CA ASN A 27 1.17 -5.92 0.53
C ASN A 27 1.40 -7.37 0.95
N LEU A 28 0.42 -8.25 0.83
CA LEU A 28 0.62 -9.68 1.05
C LEU A 28 1.59 -10.27 0.00
N ILE A 29 1.49 -9.83 -1.25
CA ILE A 29 2.42 -10.20 -2.32
C ILE A 29 3.83 -9.68 -1.99
N ASP A 30 3.98 -8.39 -1.67
CA ASP A 30 5.28 -7.78 -1.29
C ASP A 30 5.88 -8.53 -0.10
N LEU A 31 5.08 -8.77 0.94
CA LEU A 31 5.51 -9.50 2.14
C LEU A 31 6.01 -10.91 1.79
N THR A 32 5.30 -11.65 0.92
CA THR A 32 5.71 -12.99 0.50
C THR A 32 7.04 -12.97 -0.25
N VAL A 33 7.25 -11.97 -1.11
CA VAL A 33 8.54 -11.75 -1.80
C VAL A 33 9.64 -11.53 -0.77
N TRP A 34 9.44 -10.61 0.19
CA TRP A 34 10.44 -10.32 1.23
C TRP A 34 10.75 -11.55 2.09
N MET A 35 9.72 -12.29 2.51
CA MET A 35 9.90 -13.50 3.31
C MET A 35 10.73 -14.57 2.58
N ARG A 36 10.52 -14.73 1.26
CA ARG A 36 11.27 -15.67 0.44
C ARG A 36 12.75 -15.29 0.34
N PHE A 37 13.05 -14.02 0.07
CA PHE A 37 14.42 -13.57 -0.19
C PHE A 37 15.24 -13.32 1.08
N LEU A 38 14.59 -13.02 2.21
CA LEU A 38 15.26 -12.89 3.50
C LEU A 38 15.47 -14.25 4.21
N GLY A 39 15.08 -15.37 3.60
CA GLY A 39 15.24 -16.70 4.21
C GLY A 39 14.39 -16.89 5.48
N MET A 40 13.29 -16.15 5.59
CA MET A 40 12.42 -16.15 6.77
C MET A 40 11.43 -17.33 6.80
N ILE A 41 11.24 -18.01 5.65
CA ILE A 41 10.38 -19.19 5.55
C ILE A 41 11.02 -20.33 6.34
N GLY A 42 10.55 -20.56 7.56
CA GLY A 42 10.97 -21.67 8.42
C GLY A 42 11.85 -21.29 9.63
N SER A 43 12.02 -20.01 9.97
CA SER A 43 12.89 -19.57 11.07
C SER A 43 12.21 -18.68 12.14
N SER A 44 12.44 -19.04 13.42
CA SER A 44 12.28 -18.27 14.67
C SER A 44 10.88 -17.75 15.06
N GLU A 45 10.62 -17.66 16.37
CA GLU A 45 9.38 -17.11 16.97
C GLU A 45 9.12 -15.64 16.58
N TRP A 46 10.20 -14.88 16.34
CA TRP A 46 10.15 -13.49 15.89
C TRP A 46 9.47 -13.31 14.53
N PHE A 47 9.44 -14.34 13.70
CA PHE A 47 8.71 -14.34 12.44
C PHE A 47 7.20 -14.28 12.64
N TYR A 48 6.66 -15.04 13.61
CA TYR A 48 5.23 -15.05 13.88
C TYR A 48 4.77 -13.72 14.52
N VAL A 49 5.59 -13.16 15.41
CA VAL A 49 5.30 -11.86 16.03
C VAL A 49 5.44 -10.72 15.02
N GLY A 50 6.51 -10.70 14.22
CA GLY A 50 6.74 -9.68 13.20
C GLY A 50 5.76 -9.77 12.03
N GLY A 51 5.57 -10.96 11.46
CA GLY A 51 4.60 -11.21 10.39
C GLY A 51 3.16 -10.97 10.87
N GLY A 52 2.80 -11.49 12.04
CA GLY A 52 1.49 -11.30 12.64
C GLY A 52 1.18 -9.83 12.94
N SER A 53 2.13 -9.09 13.53
CA SER A 53 1.94 -7.64 13.75
C SER A 53 1.83 -6.85 12.45
N CYS A 54 2.55 -7.25 11.40
CA CYS A 54 2.41 -6.67 10.07
C CYS A 54 1.00 -6.90 9.50
N LEU A 55 0.46 -8.12 9.62
CA LEU A 55 -0.91 -8.44 9.19
C LEU A 55 -1.97 -7.64 9.95
N VAL A 56 -1.81 -7.49 11.27
CA VAL A 56 -2.70 -6.65 12.09
C VAL A 56 -2.63 -5.20 11.63
N LEU A 57 -1.42 -4.65 11.43
CA LEU A 57 -1.23 -3.29 10.97
C LEU A 57 -1.85 -3.07 9.58
N LEU A 58 -1.65 -4.00 8.65
CA LEU A 58 -2.27 -3.96 7.32
C LEU A 58 -3.81 -3.97 7.42
N GLY A 59 -4.37 -4.81 8.29
CA GLY A 59 -5.81 -4.86 8.54
C GLY A 59 -6.36 -3.55 9.10
N VAL A 60 -5.67 -2.96 10.07
CA VAL A 60 -6.05 -1.66 10.67
C VAL A 60 -5.98 -0.55 9.62
N LEU A 61 -4.89 -0.45 8.86
CA LEU A 61 -4.74 0.54 7.80
C LEU A 61 -5.81 0.36 6.72
N ALA A 62 -6.06 -0.88 6.27
CA ALA A 62 -7.10 -1.18 5.30
C ALA A 62 -8.49 -0.78 5.81
N PHE A 63 -8.80 -1.02 7.08
CA PHE A 63 -10.04 -0.58 7.71
C PHE A 63 -10.23 0.94 7.64
N TYR A 64 -9.19 1.72 7.92
CA TYR A 64 -9.27 3.18 7.79
C TYR A 64 -9.36 3.65 6.34
N ILE A 65 -8.71 2.94 5.40
CA ILE A 65 -8.88 3.18 3.96
C ILE A 65 -10.35 2.96 3.57
N TYR A 66 -10.98 1.86 4.02
CA TYR A 66 -12.41 1.59 3.77
C TYR A 66 -13.34 2.67 4.31
N ARG A 67 -12.98 3.30 5.43
CA ARG A 67 -13.73 4.43 6.00
C ARG A 67 -13.59 5.73 5.21
N GLY A 68 -12.92 5.73 4.06
CA GLY A 68 -12.80 6.91 3.21
C GLY A 68 -11.87 7.98 3.79
N LYS A 69 -10.93 7.61 4.67
CA LYS A 69 -10.00 8.56 5.30
C LYS A 69 -8.94 9.03 4.31
N ARG A 70 -9.30 10.02 3.48
CA ARG A 70 -8.43 10.58 2.43
C ARG A 70 -7.03 10.93 2.92
N GLY A 71 -6.90 11.58 4.07
CA GLY A 71 -5.59 11.95 4.63
C GLY A 71 -4.67 10.75 4.86
N LEU A 72 -5.20 9.63 5.38
CA LEU A 72 -4.42 8.40 5.55
C LEU A 72 -3.99 7.83 4.19
N VAL A 73 -4.92 7.77 3.22
CA VAL A 73 -4.63 7.27 1.87
C VAL A 73 -3.54 8.11 1.21
N THR A 74 -3.60 9.43 1.32
CA THR A 74 -2.58 10.34 0.79
C THR A 74 -1.22 10.10 1.44
N VAL A 75 -1.15 9.99 2.77
CA VAL A 75 0.10 9.71 3.49
C VAL A 75 0.68 8.36 3.06
N LEU A 76 -0.16 7.32 2.99
CA LEU A 76 0.26 6.01 2.48
C LEU A 76 0.77 6.13 1.04
N ALA A 77 0.07 6.84 0.15
CA ALA A 77 0.52 7.02 -1.23
C ALA A 77 1.91 7.67 -1.30
N VAL A 78 2.19 8.69 -0.47
CA VAL A 78 3.53 9.33 -0.40
C VAL A 78 4.59 8.33 0.10
N ILE A 79 4.29 7.52 1.11
CA ILE A 79 5.20 6.49 1.61
C ILE A 79 5.53 5.46 0.51
N TYR A 80 4.52 4.97 -0.21
CA TYR A 80 4.73 4.00 -1.29
C TYR A 80 5.44 4.62 -2.51
N ALA A 81 5.22 5.90 -2.79
CA ALA A 81 6.00 6.63 -3.79
C ALA A 81 7.48 6.66 -3.42
N GLY A 82 7.81 7.05 -2.18
CA GLY A 82 9.18 7.06 -1.67
C GLY A 82 9.84 5.68 -1.72
N ARG A 83 9.13 4.62 -1.28
CA ARG A 83 9.60 3.24 -1.38
C ARG A 83 9.86 2.80 -2.82
N SER A 84 9.01 3.21 -3.76
CA SER A 84 9.15 2.89 -5.17
C SER A 84 10.38 3.58 -5.78
N VAL A 85 10.55 4.88 -5.52
CA VAL A 85 11.73 5.65 -5.97
C VAL A 85 13.01 5.06 -5.39
N PHE A 86 13.05 4.74 -4.09
CA PHE A 86 14.20 4.11 -3.45
C PHE A 86 14.52 2.74 -4.07
N SER A 87 13.49 1.93 -4.32
CA SER A 87 13.65 0.62 -4.95
C SER A 87 14.18 0.73 -6.37
N MET A 88 13.65 1.65 -7.19
CA MET A 88 14.18 1.94 -8.53
C MET A 88 15.63 2.43 -8.47
N TYR A 89 15.93 3.36 -7.57
CA TYR A 89 17.28 3.88 -7.37
C TYR A 89 18.28 2.76 -7.01
N SER A 90 17.86 1.83 -6.14
CA SER A 90 18.69 0.67 -5.77
C SER A 90 18.94 -0.30 -6.92
N LEU A 91 18.04 -0.40 -7.90
CA LEU A 91 18.22 -1.22 -9.10
C LEU A 91 19.24 -0.60 -10.08
N ILE A 92 19.28 0.73 -10.16
CA ILE A 92 20.10 1.45 -11.14
C ILE A 92 21.53 1.67 -10.62
N PHE A 93 21.67 2.07 -9.34
CA PHE A 93 22.93 2.60 -8.82
C PHE A 93 23.62 1.71 -7.79
N TRP A 94 22.93 0.71 -7.25
CA TRP A 94 23.45 -0.16 -6.19
C TRP A 94 23.47 -1.62 -6.63
N LYS A 95 24.14 -2.48 -5.85
CA LYS A 95 24.00 -3.93 -6.00
C LYS A 95 22.62 -4.30 -5.42
N PRO A 96 21.61 -4.60 -6.26
CA PRO A 96 20.24 -4.68 -5.78
C PRO A 96 20.07 -5.88 -4.86
N PHE A 97 19.34 -5.69 -3.76
CA PHE A 97 18.89 -6.82 -2.98
C PHE A 97 18.00 -7.71 -3.88
N PRO A 98 18.18 -9.04 -3.89
CA PRO A 98 17.58 -9.91 -4.91
C PRO A 98 16.05 -9.86 -4.97
N GLY A 99 15.39 -9.47 -3.88
CA GLY A 99 13.94 -9.31 -3.81
C GLY A 99 13.39 -8.03 -4.44
N VAL A 100 14.21 -7.00 -4.64
CA VAL A 100 13.74 -5.68 -5.13
C VAL A 100 13.06 -5.74 -6.50
N PRO A 101 13.61 -6.42 -7.53
CA PRO A 101 12.94 -6.54 -8.83
C PRO A 101 11.55 -7.18 -8.75
N TYR A 102 11.33 -8.07 -7.78
CA TYR A 102 10.08 -8.81 -7.62
C TYR A 102 9.06 -8.05 -6.75
N GLY A 103 9.51 -7.27 -5.77
CA GLY A 103 8.64 -6.44 -4.92
C GLY A 103 8.25 -5.10 -5.56
N LEU A 104 9.10 -4.55 -6.44
CA LEU A 104 8.87 -3.25 -7.07
C LEU A 104 7.52 -3.15 -7.81
N PRO A 105 7.08 -4.13 -8.63
CA PRO A 105 5.77 -4.08 -9.27
C PRO A 105 4.62 -3.96 -8.26
N ALA A 106 4.69 -4.69 -7.13
CA ALA A 106 3.67 -4.61 -6.09
C ALA A 106 3.65 -3.24 -5.41
N LEU A 107 4.82 -2.63 -5.17
CA LEU A 107 4.94 -1.28 -4.63
C LEU A 107 4.32 -0.23 -5.56
N LEU A 108 4.62 -0.30 -6.86
CA LEU A 108 4.07 0.61 -7.87
C LEU A 108 2.56 0.48 -8.00
N LEU A 109 2.05 -0.75 -8.04
CA LEU A 109 0.60 -0.99 -8.06
C LEU A 109 -0.07 -0.48 -6.80
N THR A 110 0.57 -0.63 -5.63
CA THR A 110 0.01 -0.15 -4.36
C THR A 110 -0.04 1.37 -4.36
N PHE A 111 1.03 2.02 -4.81
CA PHE A 111 1.06 3.47 -4.99
C PHE A 111 -0.05 3.95 -5.92
N TYR A 112 -0.22 3.32 -7.09
CA TYR A 112 -1.24 3.68 -8.06
C TYR A 112 -2.66 3.52 -7.50
N VAL A 113 -2.95 2.40 -6.83
CA VAL A 113 -4.26 2.13 -6.24
C VAL A 113 -4.60 3.11 -5.11
N LEU A 114 -3.61 3.48 -4.28
CA LEU A 114 -3.78 4.53 -3.27
C LEU A 114 -3.93 5.91 -3.93
N GLY A 115 -3.17 6.19 -4.99
CA GLY A 115 -3.24 7.44 -5.76
C GLY A 115 -4.60 7.66 -6.42
N ARG A 116 -5.22 6.60 -6.95
CA ARG A 116 -6.61 6.62 -7.43
C ARG A 116 -7.61 7.05 -6.37
N ALA A 117 -7.41 6.65 -5.11
CA ALA A 117 -8.29 7.04 -4.02
C ALA A 117 -7.95 8.42 -3.41
N ALA A 118 -6.69 8.87 -3.48
CA ALA A 118 -6.24 10.16 -2.95
C ALA A 118 -6.47 11.34 -3.92
N TRP A 119 -6.19 11.14 -5.21
CA TRP A 119 -6.15 12.18 -6.24
C TRP A 119 -7.03 11.88 -7.47
N ASP A 120 -7.90 10.86 -7.37
CA ASP A 120 -8.84 10.51 -8.44
C ASP A 120 -8.18 10.22 -9.80
N TRP A 121 -6.99 9.62 -9.79
CA TRP A 121 -6.32 9.14 -11.00
C TRP A 121 -7.22 8.18 -11.80
N PRO A 122 -7.05 8.13 -13.13
CA PRO A 122 -7.78 7.17 -13.97
C PRO A 122 -7.47 5.73 -13.55
#